data_AF-A0A497GXX5-F1
#
_entry.id   AF-A0A497GXX5-F1
#
_cell.length_a   1.000
_cell.length_b   1.000
_cell.length_c   1.000
_cell.angle_alpha   90.00
_cell.angle_beta   90.00
_cell.angle_gamma   90.00
#
_symmetry.space_group_name_H-M   'P 1'
#
loop_
_entity.id
_entity.type
_entity.pdbx_description
1 polymer ?
#
loop_
_entity_poly.entity_id
_entity_poly.type
_entity_poly.pdbx_seq_one_letter_code
_entity_poly.pdbx_strand_id
1 'polypeptide(L)'
;MEFLNHEGPHEVISALPEGEDGPIESAASQLGIPFRRAGLSDSEILDLFAQHVSFIDLLRLNRRRKKLAKRMRKEVVPIREQERYLRKVGGYRRFEEAREREIASRIGALRGRAVVFVDAELAEGVAALLESFKTAPPLTPEGR
;
A
#
# COMPACT_ATOMS: atom_id res chain seq x y z
N MET A 1 37.66 17.58 4.28
CA MET A 1 36.29 17.15 4.61
C MET A 1 35.72 16.53 3.35
N GLU A 2 35.81 15.21 3.24
CA GLU A 2 35.15 14.47 2.17
C GLU A 2 33.66 14.41 2.52
N PHE A 3 32.83 15.17 1.81
CA PHE A 3 31.41 14.92 1.80
C PHE A 3 31.22 13.59 1.09
N LEU A 4 30.92 12.54 1.85
CA LEU A 4 30.40 11.30 1.31
C LEU A 4 29.28 11.66 0.33
N ASN A 5 29.54 11.43 -0.96
CA ASN A 5 28.53 11.42 -2.01
C ASN A 5 27.57 10.27 -1.70
N HIS A 6 26.74 10.41 -0.66
CA HIS A 6 25.54 9.63 -0.54
C HIS A 6 24.64 10.12 -1.66
N GLU A 7 24.67 9.40 -2.78
CA GLU A 7 23.65 9.47 -3.83
C GLU A 7 22.30 9.34 -3.13
N GLY A 8 21.66 10.48 -2.86
CA GLY A 8 20.34 10.55 -2.26
C GLY A 8 19.33 9.81 -3.12
N PRO A 9 18.12 9.55 -2.60
CA PRO A 9 17.08 8.93 -3.40
C PRO A 9 16.85 9.75 -4.67
N HIS A 10 16.83 9.06 -5.81
CA HIS A 10 16.59 9.70 -7.10
C HIS A 10 15.12 10.08 -7.29
N GLU A 11 14.23 9.55 -6.43
CA GLU A 11 12.79 9.74 -6.52
C GLU A 11 12.09 9.46 -5.17
N VAL A 12 10.98 10.14 -4.93
CA VAL A 12 10.03 9.88 -3.83
C VAL A 12 8.71 9.38 -4.42
N ILE A 13 8.20 8.29 -3.88
CA ILE A 13 6.93 7.68 -4.29
C ILE A 13 5.96 7.67 -3.11
N SER A 14 4.75 8.19 -3.30
CA SER A 14 3.67 8.07 -2.32
C SER A 14 2.63 7.07 -2.80
N ALA A 15 2.37 6.05 -2.00
CA ALA A 15 1.23 5.14 -2.13
C ALA A 15 0.17 5.36 -1.05
N LEU A 16 0.16 6.55 -0.44
CA LEU A 16 -0.86 6.97 0.51
C LEU A 16 -2.18 7.27 -0.21
N PRO A 17 -3.31 7.29 0.54
CA PRO A 17 -4.58 7.76 0.03
C PRO A 17 -4.50 9.18 -0.54
N GLU A 18 -5.38 9.48 -1.49
CA GLU A 18 -5.45 10.80 -2.11
C GLU A 18 -5.65 11.90 -1.05
N GLY A 19 -4.80 12.93 -1.09
CA GLY A 19 -4.84 14.06 -0.15
C GLY A 19 -3.98 13.91 1.11
N GLU A 20 -3.43 12.73 1.40
CA GLU A 20 -2.53 12.53 2.56
C GLU A 20 -1.05 12.80 2.24
N ASP A 21 -0.71 12.95 0.96
CA ASP A 21 0.67 13.04 0.48
C ASP A 21 1.21 14.47 0.33
N GLY A 22 0.39 15.50 0.60
CA GLY A 22 0.77 16.90 0.48
C GLY A 22 2.06 17.31 1.23
N PRO A 23 2.26 16.91 2.50
CA PRO A 23 3.51 17.18 3.21
C PRO A 23 4.74 16.54 2.55
N ILE A 24 4.58 15.35 1.97
CA ILE A 24 5.66 14.60 1.32
C ILE A 24 6.01 15.25 -0.02
N GLU A 25 5.01 15.60 -0.82
CA GLU A 25 5.17 16.31 -2.09
C GLU A 25 5.87 17.66 -1.87
N SER A 26 5.45 18.41 -0.84
CA SER A 26 6.07 19.69 -0.47
C SER A 26 7.55 19.52 -0.08
N ALA A 27 7.87 18.52 0.75
CA ALA A 27 9.25 18.24 1.16
C ALA A 27 10.12 17.80 -0.02
N ALA A 28 9.62 16.91 -0.89
CA ALA A 28 10.32 16.47 -2.10
C ALA A 28 10.61 17.64 -3.04
N SER A 29 9.63 18.52 -3.24
CA SER A 29 9.78 19.72 -4.06
C SER A 29 10.83 20.69 -3.50
N GLN A 30 10.90 20.88 -2.18
CA GLN A 30 11.91 21.73 -1.54
C GLN A 30 13.33 21.18 -1.71
N LEU A 31 13.47 19.86 -1.77
CA LEU A 31 14.74 19.16 -1.95
C LEU A 31 15.11 18.96 -3.43
N GLY A 32 14.25 19.36 -4.38
CA GLY A 32 14.45 19.14 -5.81
C GLY A 32 14.40 17.66 -6.22
N ILE A 33 13.74 16.82 -5.44
CA ILE A 33 13.61 15.37 -5.70
C ILE A 33 12.29 15.12 -6.45
N PRO A 34 12.31 14.39 -7.58
CA PRO A 34 11.08 13.99 -8.28
C PRO A 34 10.09 13.28 -7.36
N PHE A 35 8.82 13.66 -7.44
CA PHE A 35 7.72 13.06 -6.69
C PHE A 35 6.75 12.33 -7.62
N ARG A 36 6.33 11.12 -7.24
CA ARG A 36 5.31 10.34 -7.95
C ARG A 36 4.25 9.78 -7.01
N ARG A 37 3.02 9.72 -7.51
CA ARG A 37 1.91 9.03 -6.86
C ARG A 37 1.79 7.62 -7.44
N ALA A 38 1.81 6.62 -6.56
CA ALA A 38 1.54 5.21 -6.86
C ALA A 38 0.35 4.67 -6.06
N GLY A 39 -0.33 5.53 -5.30
CA GLY A 39 -1.56 5.21 -4.58
C GLY A 39 -2.71 4.91 -5.55
N LEU A 40 -3.80 4.39 -4.98
CA LEU A 40 -5.05 4.21 -5.68
C LEU A 40 -5.98 5.38 -5.35
N SER A 41 -6.67 5.88 -6.36
CA SER A 41 -7.78 6.81 -6.18
C SER A 41 -8.97 6.14 -5.49
N ASP A 42 -9.86 6.95 -4.92
CA ASP A 42 -11.07 6.45 -4.25
C ASP A 42 -11.93 5.57 -5.16
N SER A 43 -12.06 5.93 -6.45
CA SER A 43 -12.80 5.13 -7.43
C SER A 43 -12.16 3.77 -7.66
N GLU A 44 -10.83 3.71 -7.83
CA GLU A 44 -10.11 2.44 -7.99
C GLU A 44 -10.23 1.54 -6.77
N ILE A 45 -10.20 2.13 -5.56
CA ILE A 45 -10.41 1.40 -4.31
C ILE A 45 -11.83 0.81 -4.26
N LEU A 46 -12.84 1.60 -4.62
CA LEU A 46 -14.24 1.16 -4.66
C LEU A 46 -14.45 0.04 -5.67
N ASP A 47 -13.83 0.13 -6.85
CA ASP A 47 -13.91 -0.90 -7.88
C ASP A 47 -13.29 -2.22 -7.42
N LEU A 48 -12.08 -2.18 -6.86
CA LEU A 48 -11.42 -3.37 -6.28
C LEU A 48 -12.26 -3.97 -5.16
N PHE A 49 -12.86 -3.12 -4.32
CA PHE A 49 -13.72 -3.58 -3.24
C PHE A 49 -14.96 -4.31 -3.78
N ALA A 50 -15.65 -3.71 -4.75
CA ALA A 50 -16.83 -4.30 -5.38
C ALA A 50 -16.53 -5.63 -6.09
N GLN A 51 -15.34 -5.78 -6.68
CA GLN A 51 -14.91 -7.02 -7.36
C GLN A 51 -14.66 -8.18 -6.38
N HIS A 52 -14.22 -7.90 -5.16
CA HIS A 52 -13.74 -8.94 -4.24
C HIS A 52 -14.60 -9.17 -3.00
N VAL A 53 -15.43 -8.20 -2.61
CA VAL A 53 -16.24 -8.22 -1.40
C VAL A 53 -17.72 -8.41 -1.72
N SER A 54 -18.25 -9.59 -1.38
CA SER A 54 -19.68 -9.87 -1.53
C SER A 54 -20.52 -9.23 -0.41
N PHE A 55 -21.84 -9.16 -0.61
CA PHE A 55 -22.77 -8.76 0.45
C PHE A 55 -22.66 -9.63 1.72
N ILE A 56 -22.43 -10.93 1.56
CA ILE A 56 -22.23 -11.84 2.70
C ILE A 56 -20.93 -11.52 3.44
N ASP A 57 -19.88 -11.13 2.72
CA ASP A 57 -18.63 -10.67 3.34
C ASP A 57 -18.85 -9.38 4.13
N LEU A 58 -19.65 -8.43 3.63
CA LEU A 58 -20.03 -7.22 4.37
C LEU A 58 -20.71 -7.54 5.70
N LEU A 59 -21.67 -8.47 5.70
CA LEU A 59 -22.35 -8.90 6.94
C LEU A 59 -21.36 -9.50 7.95
N ARG A 60 -20.42 -10.34 7.48
CA ARG A 60 -19.38 -10.94 8.31
C ARG A 60 -18.41 -9.89 8.84
N LEU A 61 -18.02 -8.93 8.01
CA LEU A 61 -17.11 -7.84 8.35
C LEU A 61 -17.74 -6.91 9.38
N ASN A 62 -19.01 -6.56 9.22
CA ASN A 62 -19.77 -5.77 10.20
C ASN A 62 -19.85 -6.47 11.57
N ARG A 63 -20.18 -7.77 11.59
CA ARG A 63 -20.19 -8.58 12.82
C ARG A 63 -18.81 -8.58 13.51
N ARG A 64 -17.72 -8.70 12.74
CA ARG A 64 -16.36 -8.63 13.25
C ARG A 64 -16.00 -7.24 13.78
N ARG A 65 -16.26 -6.17 13.02
CA ARG A 65 -16.06 -4.79 13.47
C ARG A 65 -16.78 -4.51 14.79
N LYS A 66 -18.04 -4.95 14.94
CA LYS A 66 -18.78 -4.84 16.21
C LYS A 66 -18.11 -5.58 17.37
N LYS A 67 -17.55 -6.78 17.13
CA LYS A 67 -16.81 -7.52 18.16
C LYS A 67 -15.50 -6.84 18.53
N LEU A 68 -14.77 -6.34 17.54
CA LEU A 68 -13.52 -5.61 17.74
C LEU A 68 -13.75 -4.31 18.52
N ALA A 69 -14.77 -3.53 18.15
CA ALA A 69 -15.15 -2.32 18.87
C ALA A 69 -15.50 -2.59 20.34
N LYS A 70 -16.16 -3.72 20.65
CA LYS A 70 -16.42 -4.13 22.04
C LYS A 70 -15.14 -4.45 22.80
N ARG A 71 -14.14 -5.05 22.14
CA ARG A 71 -12.83 -5.37 22.73
C ARG A 71 -12.00 -4.10 22.99
N MET A 72 -11.98 -3.19 22.02
CA MET A 72 -11.25 -1.92 22.11
C MET A 72 -11.76 -0.97 23.21
N ARG A 73 -12.99 -1.18 23.72
CA ARG A 73 -13.49 -0.47 24.90
C ARG A 73 -12.81 -0.91 26.21
N LYS A 74 -12.14 -2.06 26.20
CA LYS A 74 -11.51 -2.66 27.39
C LYS A 74 -9.99 -2.57 27.36
N GLU A 75 -9.40 -2.52 26.17
CA GLU A 75 -7.95 -2.50 25.98
C GLU A 75 -7.56 -1.80 24.68
N VAL A 76 -6.33 -1.30 24.62
CA VAL A 76 -5.74 -0.76 23.39
C VAL A 76 -5.30 -1.94 22.52
N VAL A 77 -5.94 -2.08 21.36
CA VAL A 77 -5.59 -3.12 20.38
C VAL A 77 -4.73 -2.49 19.28
N PRO A 78 -3.51 -2.98 19.01
CA PRO A 78 -2.67 -2.45 17.94
C PRO A 78 -3.37 -2.53 16.57
N ILE A 79 -3.17 -1.51 15.71
CA ILE A 79 -3.80 -1.43 14.38
C ILE A 79 -3.56 -2.71 13.55
N ARG A 80 -2.34 -3.26 13.58
CA ARG A 80 -2.04 -4.52 12.87
C ARG A 80 -2.89 -5.70 13.36
N GLU A 81 -3.20 -5.77 14.65
CA GLU A 81 -4.07 -6.83 15.19
C GLU A 81 -5.53 -6.61 14.79
N GLN A 82 -5.97 -5.34 14.74
CA GLN A 82 -7.28 -4.97 14.21
C GLN A 82 -7.43 -5.42 12.76
N GLU A 83 -6.46 -5.09 11.90
CA GLU A 83 -6.46 -5.47 10.48
C GLU A 83 -6.40 -6.99 10.29
N ARG A 84 -5.52 -7.68 11.02
CA ARG A 84 -5.46 -9.15 10.99
C ARG A 84 -6.79 -9.79 11.40
N TYR A 85 -7.54 -9.15 12.31
CA TYR A 85 -8.86 -9.63 12.71
C TYR A 85 -9.91 -9.46 11.61
N LEU A 86 -9.87 -8.35 10.86
CA LEU A 86 -10.77 -8.06 9.74
C LEU A 86 -10.45 -8.92 8.50
N ARG A 87 -9.17 -9.12 8.18
CA ARG A 87 -8.66 -10.00 7.10
C ARG A 87 -9.04 -11.49 7.28
N LYS A 88 -9.69 -11.87 8.38
CA LYS A 88 -10.34 -13.19 8.53
C LYS A 88 -11.59 -13.35 7.67
N VAL A 89 -12.13 -12.27 7.08
CA VAL A 89 -13.20 -12.34 6.09
C VAL A 89 -12.57 -12.54 4.72
N GLY A 90 -12.89 -13.65 4.05
CA GLY A 90 -12.25 -14.04 2.79
C GLY A 90 -12.33 -12.98 1.69
N GLY A 91 -13.50 -12.36 1.49
CA GLY A 91 -13.65 -11.27 0.51
C GLY A 91 -12.76 -10.06 0.82
N TYR A 92 -12.74 -9.65 2.08
CA TYR A 92 -11.89 -8.53 2.52
C TYR A 92 -10.40 -8.84 2.39
N ARG A 93 -9.98 -10.07 2.70
CA ARG A 93 -8.59 -10.50 2.50
C ARG A 93 -8.17 -10.41 1.03
N ARG A 94 -9.00 -10.91 0.12
CA ARG A 94 -8.72 -10.84 -1.33
C ARG A 94 -8.66 -9.40 -1.83
N PHE A 95 -9.56 -8.55 -1.34
CA PHE A 95 -9.53 -7.11 -1.64
C PHE A 95 -8.21 -6.48 -1.20
N GLU A 96 -7.78 -6.69 0.05
CA GLU A 96 -6.51 -6.16 0.57
C GLU A 96 -5.30 -6.69 -0.22
N GLU A 97 -5.26 -7.99 -0.52
CA GLU A 97 -4.20 -8.60 -1.35
C GLU A 97 -4.17 -8.00 -2.78
N ALA A 98 -5.33 -7.70 -3.36
CA ALA A 98 -5.42 -7.07 -4.67
C ALA A 98 -4.95 -5.60 -4.62
N ARG A 99 -5.35 -4.86 -3.59
CA ARG A 99 -4.93 -3.48 -3.33
C ARG A 99 -3.40 -3.39 -3.17
N GLU A 100 -2.81 -4.26 -2.34
CA GLU A 100 -1.36 -4.36 -2.13
C GLU A 100 -0.63 -4.70 -3.43
N ARG A 101 -1.17 -5.62 -4.25
CA ARG A 101 -0.60 -5.99 -5.55
C ARG A 101 -0.60 -4.85 -6.56
N GLU A 102 -1.70 -4.11 -6.65
CA GLU A 102 -1.80 -2.98 -7.57
C GLU A 102 -0.81 -1.87 -7.20
N ILE A 103 -0.73 -1.53 -5.91
CA ILE A 103 0.25 -0.57 -5.39
C ILE A 103 1.68 -1.03 -5.65
N ALA A 104 2.01 -2.28 -5.31
CA ALA A 104 3.34 -2.83 -5.55
C ALA A 104 3.69 -2.84 -7.03
N SER A 105 2.73 -3.15 -7.91
CA SER A 105 2.92 -3.13 -9.37
C SER A 105 3.26 -1.71 -9.87
N ARG A 106 2.50 -0.70 -9.42
CA ARG A 106 2.77 0.71 -9.76
C ARG A 106 4.15 1.17 -9.29
N ILE A 107 4.52 0.81 -8.05
CA ILE A 107 5.85 1.10 -7.51
C ILE A 107 6.93 0.35 -8.30
N GLY A 108 6.74 -0.94 -8.59
CA GLY A 108 7.71 -1.78 -9.31
C GLY A 108 7.91 -1.37 -10.78
N ALA A 109 6.92 -0.73 -11.40
CA ALA A 109 7.04 -0.14 -12.73
C ALA A 109 7.98 1.09 -12.75
N LEU A 110 8.19 1.72 -11.59
CA LEU A 110 9.13 2.83 -11.43
C LEU A 110 10.55 2.27 -11.26
N ARG A 111 11.49 2.76 -12.08
CA ARG A 111 12.86 2.27 -12.10
C ARG A 111 13.76 3.16 -11.23
N GLY A 112 14.59 2.54 -10.40
CA GLY A 112 15.69 3.23 -9.70
C GLY A 112 15.64 3.10 -8.18
N ARG A 113 16.47 3.90 -7.48
CA ARG A 113 16.44 4.01 -6.02
C ARG A 113 15.42 5.07 -5.64
N ALA A 114 14.32 4.64 -5.03
CA ALA A 114 13.27 5.52 -4.56
C ALA A 114 13.01 5.33 -3.06
N VAL A 115 12.58 6.41 -2.39
CA VAL A 115 11.94 6.31 -1.06
C VAL A 115 10.44 6.18 -1.28
N VAL A 116 9.84 5.14 -0.71
CA VAL A 116 8.41 4.85 -0.88
C VAL A 116 7.69 5.05 0.45
N PHE A 117 6.65 5.88 0.44
CA PHE A 117 5.72 6.07 1.55
C PHE A 117 4.47 5.22 1.31
N VAL A 118 4.13 4.38 2.27
CA VAL A 118 3.00 3.45 2.19
C VAL A 118 2.30 3.43 3.55
N ASP A 119 0.98 3.27 3.56
CA ASP A 119 0.21 3.04 4.78
C ASP A 119 0.80 1.90 5.59
N ALA A 120 0.90 2.10 6.91
CA ALA A 120 1.46 1.09 7.82
C ALA A 120 0.72 -0.26 7.76
N GLU A 121 -0.55 -0.23 7.37
CA GLU A 121 -1.43 -1.40 7.21
C GLU A 121 -1.07 -2.25 5.99
N LEU A 122 -0.55 -1.63 4.93
CA LEU A 122 -0.20 -2.28 3.66
C LEU A 122 1.29 -2.57 3.53
N ALA A 123 2.12 -1.89 4.32
CA ALA A 123 3.57 -1.86 4.16
C ALA A 123 4.21 -3.26 4.07
N GLU A 124 3.81 -4.21 4.92
CA GLU A 124 4.36 -5.57 4.90
C GLU A 124 4.00 -6.32 3.61
N GLY A 125 2.74 -6.22 3.16
CA GLY A 125 2.28 -6.90 1.94
C GLY A 125 2.91 -6.31 0.68
N VAL A 126 2.94 -4.97 0.58
CA VAL A 126 3.58 -4.26 -0.53
C VAL A 126 5.08 -4.57 -0.59
N ALA A 127 5.79 -4.55 0.55
CA ALA A 127 7.22 -4.87 0.58
C ALA A 127 7.50 -6.31 0.12
N ALA A 128 6.71 -7.30 0.59
CA ALA A 128 6.86 -8.68 0.17
C ALA A 128 6.66 -8.86 -1.36
N LEU A 129 5.71 -8.15 -1.94
CA LEU A 129 5.45 -8.18 -3.38
C LEU A 129 6.59 -7.54 -4.18
N LEU A 130 7.12 -6.40 -3.73
CA LEU A 130 8.25 -5.73 -4.38
C LEU A 130 9.52 -6.61 -4.40
N GLU A 131 9.79 -7.35 -3.33
CA GLU A 131 10.91 -8.32 -3.31
C GLU A 131 10.70 -9.46 -4.32
N SER A 132 9.46 -9.89 -4.54
CA SER A 132 9.17 -10.90 -5.57
C SER A 132 9.39 -10.39 -6.99
N PHE A 133 9.21 -9.09 -7.24
CA PHE A 133 9.51 -8.48 -8.54
C PHE A 133 11.00 -8.36 -8.83
N LYS A 134 11.84 -8.19 -7.79
CA LYS A 134 13.30 -8.16 -7.95
C LYS A 134 13.89 -9.51 -8.38
N THR A 135 13.22 -10.61 -8.01
CA THR A 135 13.66 -11.98 -8.30
C THR A 135 13.08 -12.54 -9.59
N ALA A 136 12.09 -11.86 -10.19
CA ALA A 136 11.56 -12.22 -11.49
C ALA A 136 12.56 -11.85 -12.60
N PRO A 137 12.82 -12.73 -13.59
CA PRO A 137 13.64 -12.37 -14.74
C PRO A 137 13.01 -11.17 -15.46
N PRO A 138 13.82 -10.24 -16.01
CA PRO A 138 13.29 -9.08 -16.71
C PRO A 138 12.37 -9.56 -17.84
N LEU A 139 11.16 -9.00 -17.90
CA LEU A 139 10.24 -9.25 -19.00
C LEU A 139 10.93 -8.78 -20.28
N THR A 140 11.40 -9.74 -21.08
CA THR A 140 11.93 -9.46 -22.41
C THR A 140 10.79 -8.89 -23.25
N PRO A 141 10.97 -7.73 -23.90
CA PRO A 141 9.93 -7.10 -24.71
C PRO A 141 9.62 -7.85 -26.03
N GLU A 142 10.14 -9.06 -26.22
CA GLU A 142 9.93 -9.86 -27.42
C GLU A 142 8.83 -10.89 -27.19
N GLY A 143 7.60 -10.51 -27.53
CA GLY A 143 6.43 -11.37 -27.38
C GLY A 143 5.13 -10.73 -27.91
N ARG A 144 5.22 -9.95 -28.99
CA ARG A 144 4.08 -9.62 -29.86
C ARG A 144 4.56 -9.51 -31.30
#